data_AF-A0A923TGT3-F1
#
_entry.id   AF-A0A923TGT3-F1
#
_cell.length_a   1.000
_cell.length_b   1.000
_cell.length_c   1.000
_cell.angle_alpha   90.00
_cell.angle_beta   90.00
_cell.angle_gamma   90.00
#
_symmetry.space_group_name_H-M   'P 1'
#
loop_
_entity.id
_entity.type
_entity.pdbx_description
1 polymer ?
#
loop_
_entity_poly.entity_id
_entity_poly.type
_entity_poly.pdbx_seq_one_letter_code
_entity_poly.pdbx_strand_id
1 'polypeptide(L)'
;MKMLICLIIGLFATPITLKAEAPTYTQIVSNKLAPVLQRCIRHIGDMKVYSGTDTFTFKIGNQGIAKGFQYVTENPIPPKWLACAEKSVNGAKFPKPPKGSTYTHMGTMTWNLAASEVNSHVEHDSREAIRDVMTEHASDFQKCYADYLKRGGTNQGGIVLLWTLGKNRTVIKSSLNIDEIKDAKFSTCLLATLKSLKFPVSADAGMTLEISHPFEFRIVK
;
A
#
# COMPACT_ATOMS: atom_id res chain seq x y z
N MET A 1 8.00 -45.60 -52.86
CA MET A 1 8.33 -45.92 -51.45
C MET A 1 8.90 -44.66 -50.81
N LYS A 2 8.41 -44.33 -49.61
CA LYS A 2 8.65 -43.14 -48.75
C LYS A 2 7.75 -41.91 -48.99
N MET A 3 6.68 -41.91 -48.20
CA MET A 3 5.93 -40.78 -47.67
C MET A 3 6.85 -39.71 -47.05
N LEU A 4 6.50 -38.43 -47.23
CA LEU A 4 6.74 -37.42 -46.21
C LEU A 4 5.53 -36.49 -46.14
N ILE A 5 4.87 -36.53 -44.98
CA ILE A 5 3.70 -35.76 -44.60
C ILE A 5 4.17 -34.33 -44.31
N CYS A 6 3.68 -33.35 -45.09
CA CYS A 6 3.86 -31.93 -44.80
C CYS A 6 2.55 -31.42 -44.18
N LEU A 7 2.49 -31.43 -42.84
CA LEU A 7 1.36 -30.89 -42.08
C LEU A 7 1.57 -29.37 -41.95
N ILE A 8 1.08 -28.59 -42.90
CA ILE A 8 1.04 -27.12 -42.77
C ILE A 8 -0.20 -26.76 -41.94
N ILE A 9 0.00 -26.57 -40.64
CA ILE A 9 -0.97 -25.94 -39.75
C ILE A 9 -0.96 -24.44 -40.04
N GLY A 10 -1.91 -23.98 -40.85
CA GLY A 10 -2.22 -22.56 -41.00
C GLY A 10 -2.92 -22.04 -39.75
N LEU A 11 -2.14 -21.54 -38.79
CA LEU A 11 -2.65 -20.72 -37.69
C LEU A 11 -3.10 -19.36 -38.25
N PHE A 12 -4.41 -19.16 -38.36
CA PHE A 12 -4.99 -17.83 -38.47
C PHE A 12 -4.74 -17.09 -37.15
N ALA A 13 -3.69 -16.26 -37.11
CA ALA A 13 -3.52 -15.29 -36.05
C ALA A 13 -4.54 -14.15 -36.24
N THR A 14 -5.64 -14.17 -35.49
CA THR A 14 -6.47 -12.99 -35.34
C THR A 14 -5.69 -11.92 -34.56
N PRO A 15 -5.58 -10.67 -35.04
CA PRO A 15 -4.93 -9.61 -34.29
C PRO A 15 -5.74 -9.31 -33.01
N ILE A 16 -5.15 -9.62 -31.85
CA ILE A 16 -5.67 -9.18 -30.55
C ILE A 16 -5.57 -7.66 -30.54
N THR A 17 -6.70 -6.98 -30.75
CA THR A 17 -6.77 -5.53 -30.61
C THR A 17 -6.99 -5.23 -29.14
N LEU A 18 -5.93 -4.88 -28.41
CA LEU A 18 -6.02 -4.35 -27.04
C LEU A 18 -6.67 -2.97 -27.10
N LYS A 19 -8.00 -2.91 -26.99
CA LYS A 19 -8.73 -1.65 -26.83
C LYS A 19 -8.55 -1.20 -25.37
N ALA A 20 -7.63 -0.28 -25.14
CA ALA A 20 -7.51 0.39 -23.84
C ALA A 20 -8.83 1.14 -23.56
N GLU A 21 -9.61 0.69 -22.59
CA GLU A 21 -10.79 1.43 -22.12
C GLU A 21 -10.33 2.77 -21.54
N ALA A 22 -10.97 3.85 -21.98
CA ALA A 22 -10.66 5.18 -21.48
C ALA A 22 -10.98 5.26 -19.98
N PRO A 23 -10.12 5.89 -19.16
CA PRO A 23 -10.36 5.99 -17.73
C PRO A 23 -11.65 6.76 -17.44
N THR A 24 -12.45 6.25 -16.52
CA THR A 24 -13.65 6.91 -16.02
C THR A 24 -13.31 8.28 -15.41
N TYR A 25 -14.27 9.22 -15.40
CA TYR A 25 -14.08 10.54 -14.80
C TYR A 25 -13.58 10.45 -13.34
N THR A 26 -14.08 9.46 -12.59
CA THR A 26 -13.63 9.12 -11.24
C THR A 26 -12.14 8.77 -11.20
N GLN A 27 -11.67 7.88 -12.09
CA GLN A 27 -10.25 7.49 -12.17
C GLN A 27 -9.35 8.68 -12.53
N ILE A 28 -9.80 9.58 -13.42
CA ILE A 28 -9.04 10.78 -13.79
C ILE A 28 -8.88 11.72 -12.59
N VAL A 29 -9.95 11.90 -11.81
CA VAL A 29 -9.93 12.71 -10.59
C VAL A 29 -9.01 12.07 -9.54
N SER A 30 -9.13 10.77 -9.29
CA SER A 30 -8.28 10.04 -8.34
C SER A 30 -6.80 10.11 -8.69
N ASN A 31 -6.43 9.90 -9.96
CA ASN A 31 -5.03 9.93 -10.41
C ASN A 31 -4.39 11.31 -10.25
N LYS A 32 -5.17 12.40 -10.43
CA LYS A 32 -4.68 13.76 -10.18
C LYS A 32 -4.56 14.08 -8.70
N LEU A 33 -5.44 13.51 -7.87
CA LEU A 33 -5.53 13.85 -6.47
C LEU A 33 -4.52 13.09 -5.59
N ALA A 34 -4.26 11.82 -5.90
CA ALA A 34 -3.32 10.98 -5.15
C ALA A 34 -1.94 11.66 -4.90
N PRO A 35 -1.23 12.20 -5.91
CA PRO A 35 0.08 12.82 -5.67
C PRO A 35 -0.01 14.14 -4.87
N VAL A 36 -1.16 14.83 -4.91
CA VAL A 36 -1.39 16.07 -4.15
C VAL A 36 -1.51 15.74 -2.66
N LEU A 37 -2.35 14.78 -2.30
CA LEU A 37 -2.53 14.34 -0.92
C LEU A 37 -1.25 13.68 -0.36
N GLN A 38 -0.51 12.96 -1.19
CA GLN A 38 0.78 12.36 -0.80
C GLN A 38 1.86 13.41 -0.45
N ARG A 39 1.77 14.65 -0.97
CA ARG A 39 2.68 15.74 -0.57
C ARG A 39 2.34 16.27 0.81
N CYS A 40 1.06 16.34 1.17
CA CYS A 40 0.64 16.76 2.51
C CYS A 40 1.16 15.83 3.60
N ILE A 41 1.21 14.53 3.31
CA ILE A 41 1.82 13.52 4.19
C ILE A 41 3.29 13.84 4.50
N ARG A 42 4.09 14.19 3.48
CA ARG A 42 5.54 14.41 3.62
C ARG A 42 5.94 15.65 4.42
N HIS A 43 5.03 16.58 4.69
CA HIS A 43 5.32 17.83 5.40
C HIS A 43 4.96 17.78 6.89
N ILE A 44 4.51 16.64 7.38
CA ILE A 44 4.07 16.49 8.77
C ILE A 44 5.11 15.59 9.42
N GLY A 45 6.17 16.24 9.92
CA GLY A 45 7.34 15.59 10.50
C GLY A 45 7.06 14.74 11.74
N ASP A 46 5.88 14.87 12.37
CA ASP A 46 5.57 14.22 13.65
C ASP A 46 4.29 13.37 13.57
N MET A 47 4.33 12.24 12.86
CA MET A 47 3.17 11.34 12.80
C MET A 47 3.48 10.07 13.56
N LYS A 48 2.91 9.98 14.77
CA LYS A 48 2.65 8.72 15.46
C LYS A 48 1.99 7.75 14.47
N VAL A 49 2.29 6.47 14.61
CA VAL A 49 1.86 5.40 13.70
C VAL A 49 0.33 5.44 13.53
N TYR A 50 -0.13 5.87 12.35
CA TYR A 50 -1.54 5.84 11.97
C TYR A 50 -1.67 5.04 10.68
N SER A 51 -2.41 3.95 10.77
CA SER A 51 -2.89 3.21 9.60
C SER A 51 -4.41 3.26 9.59
N GLY A 52 -4.96 3.66 8.46
CA GLY A 52 -6.39 3.80 8.30
C GLY A 52 -6.77 3.81 6.83
N THR A 53 -7.99 3.36 6.58
CA THR A 53 -8.70 3.70 5.36
C THR A 53 -9.71 4.74 5.75
N ASP A 54 -9.64 5.89 5.11
CA ASP A 54 -10.58 6.94 5.39
C ASP A 54 -11.17 7.52 4.12
N THR A 55 -12.39 8.01 4.31
CA THR A 55 -13.20 8.56 3.25
C THR A 55 -13.18 10.07 3.31
N PHE A 56 -12.98 10.67 2.15
CA PHE A 56 -13.12 12.11 1.98
C PHE A 56 -14.05 12.37 0.80
N THR A 57 -14.74 13.49 0.88
CA THR A 57 -15.66 13.94 -0.16
C THR A 57 -15.38 15.38 -0.53
N PHE A 58 -15.56 15.71 -1.80
CA PHE A 58 -15.53 17.09 -2.26
C PHE A 58 -16.36 17.23 -3.53
N LYS A 59 -16.82 18.45 -3.83
CA LYS A 59 -17.65 18.74 -5.00
C LYS A 59 -16.82 19.44 -6.07
N ILE A 60 -16.88 18.94 -7.30
CA ILE A 60 -16.32 19.58 -8.48
C ILE A 60 -17.46 20.31 -9.20
N GLY A 61 -17.40 21.64 -9.19
CA GLY A 61 -18.38 22.46 -9.91
C GLY A 61 -18.19 22.42 -11.42
N ASN A 62 -19.13 23.01 -12.16
CA ASN A 62 -19.15 23.02 -13.63
C ASN A 62 -17.89 23.64 -14.28
N GLN A 63 -17.14 24.45 -13.52
CA GLN A 63 -15.86 25.03 -13.95
C GLN A 63 -14.66 24.08 -13.76
N GLY A 64 -14.87 22.87 -13.23
CA GLY A 64 -13.81 21.94 -12.85
C GLY A 64 -13.11 22.33 -11.56
N ILE A 65 -13.69 23.21 -10.74
CA ILE A 65 -13.08 23.68 -9.48
C ILE A 65 -13.65 22.87 -8.33
N ALA A 66 -12.77 22.24 -7.55
CA ALA A 66 -13.13 21.52 -6.34
C ALA A 66 -13.41 22.47 -5.16
N LYS A 67 -14.47 22.17 -4.40
CA LYS A 67 -14.89 22.90 -3.19
C LYS A 67 -15.52 21.94 -2.17
N GLY A 68 -15.52 22.37 -0.91
CA GLY A 68 -16.26 21.70 0.16
C GLY A 68 -15.64 20.36 0.53
N PHE A 69 -14.31 20.32 0.65
CA PHE A 69 -13.62 19.16 1.18
C PHE A 69 -14.16 18.82 2.57
N GLN A 70 -14.73 17.64 2.69
CA GLN A 70 -15.21 17.06 3.92
C GLN A 70 -14.51 15.73 4.12
N TYR A 71 -14.25 15.44 5.37
CA TYR A 71 -13.35 14.38 5.74
C TYR A 71 -13.98 13.62 6.90
N VAL A 72 -14.18 12.31 6.73
CA VAL A 72 -14.84 11.43 7.70
C VAL A 72 -13.86 10.35 8.10
N THR A 73 -13.54 10.29 9.39
CA THR A 73 -12.62 9.30 9.95
C THR A 73 -13.17 8.73 11.25
N GLU A 74 -12.84 7.47 11.49
CA GLU A 74 -13.02 6.81 12.77
C GLU A 74 -11.79 6.99 13.69
N ASN A 75 -10.70 7.58 13.18
CA ASN A 75 -9.41 7.72 13.86
C ASN A 75 -8.96 9.19 13.99
N PRO A 76 -8.24 9.57 15.06
CA PRO A 76 -7.73 10.93 15.21
C PRO A 76 -6.62 11.21 14.18
N ILE A 77 -6.79 12.27 13.39
CA ILE A 77 -5.83 12.67 12.35
C ILE A 77 -5.08 13.93 12.75
N PRO A 78 -3.80 14.04 12.38
CA PRO A 78 -3.04 15.27 12.59
C PRO A 78 -3.75 16.48 11.99
N PRO A 79 -4.09 17.51 12.77
CA PRO A 79 -4.76 18.71 12.27
C PRO A 79 -3.98 19.40 11.12
N LYS A 80 -2.65 19.29 11.14
CA LYS A 80 -1.75 19.79 10.07
C LYS A 80 -2.00 19.08 8.73
N TRP A 81 -2.32 17.78 8.76
CA TRP A 81 -2.66 17.02 7.56
C TRP A 81 -3.96 17.50 6.96
N LEU A 82 -4.99 17.58 7.81
CA LEU A 82 -6.32 17.99 7.39
C LEU A 82 -6.29 19.40 6.77
N ALA A 83 -5.58 20.34 7.41
CA ALA A 83 -5.40 21.69 6.88
C ALA A 83 -4.68 21.71 5.52
N CYS A 84 -3.65 20.88 5.34
CA CYS A 84 -2.94 20.77 4.05
C CYS A 84 -3.85 20.18 2.97
N ALA A 85 -4.56 19.10 3.27
CA ALA A 85 -5.44 18.42 2.33
C ALA A 85 -6.59 19.34 1.90
N GLU A 86 -7.24 19.99 2.86
CA GLU A 86 -8.30 20.96 2.60
C GLU A 86 -7.80 22.10 1.70
N LYS A 87 -6.66 22.71 2.03
CA LYS A 87 -6.03 23.76 1.22
C LYS A 87 -5.67 23.29 -0.19
N SER A 88 -5.24 22.03 -0.33
CA SER A 88 -4.77 21.49 -1.59
C SER A 88 -5.93 21.04 -2.50
N VAL A 89 -7.06 20.65 -1.93
CA VAL A 89 -8.26 20.24 -2.68
C VAL A 89 -9.12 21.45 -3.02
N ASN A 90 -9.35 22.36 -2.07
CA ASN A 90 -10.17 23.54 -2.32
C ASN A 90 -9.48 24.47 -3.33
N GLY A 91 -10.12 24.69 -4.48
CA GLY A 91 -9.55 25.48 -5.58
C GLY A 91 -8.73 24.67 -6.59
N ALA A 92 -8.52 23.37 -6.37
CA ALA A 92 -7.87 22.51 -7.34
C ALA A 92 -8.68 22.42 -8.65
N LYS A 93 -7.97 22.46 -9.78
CA LYS A 93 -8.55 22.38 -11.12
C LYS A 93 -8.54 20.94 -11.62
N PHE A 94 -9.74 20.40 -11.83
CA PHE A 94 -10.01 19.11 -12.42
C PHE A 94 -10.60 19.28 -13.83
N PRO A 95 -10.59 18.22 -14.65
CA PRO A 95 -11.36 18.22 -15.90
C PRO A 95 -12.80 18.60 -15.62
N LYS A 96 -13.40 19.40 -16.50
CA LYS A 96 -14.81 19.79 -16.34
C LYS A 96 -15.68 18.54 -16.35
N PRO A 97 -16.63 18.42 -15.42
CA PRO A 97 -17.60 17.33 -15.45
C PRO A 97 -18.46 17.41 -16.72
N PRO A 98 -19.11 16.31 -17.14
CA PRO A 98 -20.06 16.31 -18.25
C PRO A 98 -21.07 17.47 -18.13
N LYS A 99 -21.41 18.10 -19.26
CA LYS A 99 -22.10 19.39 -19.33
C LYS A 99 -23.28 19.49 -18.35
N GLY A 100 -23.21 20.51 -17.47
CA GLY A 100 -24.30 20.89 -16.56
C GLY A 100 -24.33 20.16 -15.21
N SER A 101 -23.42 19.22 -14.95
CA SER A 101 -23.41 18.45 -13.70
C SER A 101 -22.39 18.97 -12.68
N THR A 102 -22.80 19.02 -11.42
CA THR A 102 -21.86 19.07 -10.28
C THR A 102 -21.52 17.63 -9.90
N TYR A 103 -20.23 17.33 -9.76
CA TYR A 103 -19.77 15.99 -9.42
C TYR A 103 -19.34 15.93 -7.95
N THR A 104 -19.93 15.03 -7.17
CA THR A 104 -19.43 14.73 -5.83
C THR A 104 -18.44 13.58 -5.95
N HIS A 105 -17.17 13.85 -5.69
CA HIS A 105 -16.17 12.80 -5.60
C HIS A 105 -16.16 12.27 -4.17
N MET A 106 -16.36 10.96 -4.04
CA MET A 106 -16.02 10.22 -2.82
C MET A 106 -14.75 9.44 -3.11
N GLY A 107 -13.70 9.77 -2.39
CA GLY A 107 -12.43 9.07 -2.47
C GLY A 107 -12.16 8.35 -1.16
N THR A 108 -11.57 7.17 -1.26
CA THR A 108 -10.88 6.53 -0.15
C THR A 108 -9.40 6.80 -0.32
N MET A 109 -8.75 7.29 0.71
CA MET A 109 -7.31 7.15 0.80
C MET A 109 -7.00 6.14 1.89
N THR A 110 -6.14 5.19 1.54
CA THR A 110 -5.48 4.33 2.50
C THR A 110 -4.11 4.94 2.72
N TRP A 111 -3.80 5.33 3.94
CA TRP A 111 -2.44 5.70 4.30
C TRP A 111 -1.89 4.73 5.31
N ASN A 112 -0.70 4.28 4.99
CA ASN A 112 0.19 3.63 5.90
C ASN A 112 1.24 4.68 6.26
N LEU A 113 0.90 5.53 7.23
CA LEU A 113 1.89 6.37 7.89
C LEU A 113 2.60 5.51 8.94
N ALA A 114 3.29 4.48 8.45
CA ALA A 114 4.43 3.99 9.19
C ALA A 114 5.37 5.17 9.35
N ALA A 115 5.72 5.48 10.60
CA ALA A 115 6.54 6.60 10.99
C ALA A 115 7.63 6.89 9.94
N SER A 116 7.44 7.99 9.21
CA SER A 116 8.55 8.72 8.58
C SER A 116 9.56 9.20 9.65
N GLU A 117 9.28 9.01 10.94
CA GLU A 117 10.16 9.31 12.07
C GLU A 117 11.08 8.16 12.52
N VAL A 118 11.05 6.97 11.91
CA VAL A 118 12.16 6.01 12.09
C VAL A 118 13.15 6.04 10.93
N ASN A 119 12.87 6.85 9.91
CA ASN A 119 13.66 6.90 8.69
C ASN A 119 14.73 8.01 8.67
N SER A 120 14.83 8.87 9.68
CA SER A 120 15.82 9.96 9.65
C SER A 120 17.25 9.50 10.01
N HIS A 121 17.41 8.29 10.57
CA HIS A 121 18.71 7.73 10.99
C HIS A 121 18.95 6.30 10.46
N VAL A 122 18.11 5.81 9.57
CA VAL A 122 18.38 4.53 8.87
C VAL A 122 18.99 4.90 7.54
N GLU A 123 20.31 4.71 7.43
CA GLU A 123 21.03 4.93 6.18
C GLU A 123 20.37 4.17 5.02
N HIS A 124 20.52 4.70 3.80
CA HIS A 124 19.97 4.09 2.59
C HIS A 124 20.30 2.59 2.51
N ASP A 125 21.55 2.24 2.80
CA ASP A 125 22.09 0.87 2.77
C ASP A 125 21.40 -0.05 3.79
N SER A 126 21.04 0.48 4.97
CA SER A 126 20.28 -0.26 5.99
C SER A 126 18.90 -0.66 5.49
N ARG A 127 18.23 0.18 4.70
CA ARG A 127 16.89 -0.11 4.17
C ARG A 127 16.92 -1.18 3.09
N GLU A 128 17.90 -1.12 2.20
CA GLU A 128 18.07 -2.13 1.15
C GLU A 128 18.38 -3.49 1.78
N ALA A 129 19.28 -3.53 2.76
CA ALA A 129 19.63 -4.75 3.46
C ALA A 129 18.43 -5.37 4.22
N ILE A 130 17.59 -4.54 4.85
CA ILE A 130 16.32 -5.00 5.46
C ILE A 130 15.39 -5.59 4.39
N ARG A 131 15.20 -4.88 3.28
CA ARG A 131 14.34 -5.33 2.18
C ARG A 131 14.83 -6.67 1.59
N ASP A 132 16.14 -6.84 1.48
CA ASP A 132 16.73 -8.06 0.93
C ASP A 132 16.48 -9.26 1.85
N VAL A 133 16.63 -9.10 3.17
CA VAL A 133 16.24 -10.14 4.16
C VAL A 133 14.75 -10.48 4.05
N MET A 134 13.88 -9.47 3.96
CA MET A 134 12.44 -9.71 3.83
C MET A 134 12.10 -10.44 2.53
N THR A 135 12.84 -10.15 1.45
CA THR A 135 12.68 -10.79 0.14
C THR A 135 13.17 -12.24 0.16
N GLU A 136 14.32 -12.49 0.75
CA GLU A 136 14.90 -13.83 0.92
C GLU A 136 13.95 -14.75 1.71
N HIS A 137 13.34 -14.21 2.76
CA HIS A 137 12.40 -14.95 3.61
C HIS A 137 10.93 -14.84 3.17
N ALA A 138 10.63 -14.26 2.01
CA ALA A 138 9.25 -14.10 1.52
C ALA A 138 8.50 -15.43 1.46
N SER A 139 9.18 -16.52 1.11
CA SER A 139 8.60 -17.86 1.05
C SER A 139 8.14 -18.38 2.42
N ASP A 140 8.81 -17.98 3.51
CA ASP A 140 8.43 -18.40 4.88
C ASP A 140 7.15 -17.71 5.34
N PHE A 141 6.97 -16.43 4.99
CA PHE A 141 5.71 -15.72 5.21
C PHE A 141 4.57 -16.27 4.34
N GLN A 142 4.88 -16.68 3.10
CA GLN A 142 3.90 -17.35 2.25
C GLN A 142 3.46 -18.71 2.80
N LYS A 143 4.33 -19.47 3.47
CA LYS A 143 3.94 -20.73 4.14
C LYS A 143 2.88 -20.48 5.21
N CYS A 144 3.01 -19.42 6.02
CA CYS A 144 1.97 -19.05 6.99
C CYS A 144 0.61 -18.82 6.32
N TYR A 145 0.61 -18.15 5.17
CA TYR A 145 -0.63 -17.89 4.42
C TYR A 145 -1.18 -19.16 3.76
N ALA A 146 -0.32 -20.01 3.20
CA ALA A 146 -0.73 -21.29 2.66
C ALA A 146 -1.37 -22.19 3.73
N ASP A 147 -0.83 -22.21 4.95
CA ASP A 147 -1.40 -22.97 6.06
C ASP A 147 -2.69 -22.34 6.60
N TYR A 148 -2.86 -21.03 6.50
CA TYR A 148 -4.15 -20.37 6.69
C TYR A 148 -5.19 -20.86 5.67
N LEU A 149 -4.85 -20.87 4.38
CA LEU A 149 -5.75 -21.34 3.32
C LEU A 149 -6.12 -22.83 3.50
N LYS A 150 -5.16 -23.70 3.84
CA LYS A 150 -5.40 -25.14 4.11
C LYS A 150 -6.39 -25.37 5.25
N ARG A 151 -6.43 -24.47 6.23
CA ARG A 151 -7.38 -24.53 7.36
C ARG A 151 -8.76 -23.96 7.01
N GLY A 152 -9.02 -23.65 5.74
CA GLY A 152 -10.29 -23.09 5.26
C GLY A 152 -10.34 -21.57 5.25
N GLY A 153 -9.19 -20.90 5.40
CA GLY A 153 -9.10 -19.46 5.24
C GLY A 153 -9.37 -19.03 3.80
N THR A 154 -10.11 -17.93 3.62
CA THR A 154 -10.49 -17.41 2.29
C THR A 154 -10.17 -15.94 2.09
N ASN A 155 -9.76 -15.24 3.15
CA ASN A 155 -9.56 -13.80 3.13
C ASN A 155 -8.23 -13.48 2.46
N GLN A 156 -8.25 -12.47 1.60
CA GLN A 156 -7.08 -11.82 1.02
C GLN A 156 -7.00 -10.41 1.62
N GLY A 157 -5.80 -9.83 1.64
CA GLY A 157 -5.67 -8.46 2.13
C GLY A 157 -4.26 -8.07 2.50
N GLY A 158 -4.16 -6.80 2.89
CA GLY A 158 -2.95 -6.17 3.38
C GLY A 158 -2.70 -6.51 4.84
N ILE A 159 -1.44 -6.82 5.15
CA ILE A 159 -0.91 -6.92 6.50
C ILE A 159 0.25 -5.95 6.63
N VAL A 160 0.35 -5.22 7.74
CA VAL A 160 1.54 -4.40 8.03
C VAL A 160 2.18 -4.91 9.31
N LEU A 161 3.37 -5.48 9.18
CA LEU A 161 4.20 -5.87 10.32
C LEU A 161 4.97 -4.67 10.82
N LEU A 162 4.96 -4.47 12.13
CA LEU A 162 5.76 -3.48 12.86
C LEU A 162 6.70 -4.22 13.81
N TRP A 163 7.99 -3.92 13.77
CA TRP A 163 8.94 -4.54 14.68
C TRP A 163 10.09 -3.63 15.06
N THR A 164 10.76 -3.98 16.13
CA THR A 164 11.91 -3.27 16.64
C THR A 164 13.13 -4.19 16.62
N LEU A 165 14.20 -3.77 15.96
CA LEU A 165 15.50 -4.41 16.04
C LEU A 165 16.28 -3.87 17.23
N GLY A 166 16.79 -4.78 18.05
CA GLY A 166 17.74 -4.47 19.10
C GLY A 166 19.13 -4.18 18.55
N LYS A 167 20.05 -3.81 19.45
CA LYS A 167 21.45 -3.48 19.12
C LYS A 167 22.21 -4.61 18.43
N ASN A 168 21.77 -5.85 18.65
CA ASN A 168 22.30 -7.08 18.04
C ASN A 168 21.59 -7.48 16.73
N ARG A 169 20.75 -6.59 16.17
CA ARG A 169 19.95 -6.82 14.95
C ARG A 169 19.00 -8.02 15.00
N THR A 170 18.63 -8.43 16.20
CA THR A 170 17.51 -9.35 16.42
C THR A 170 16.23 -8.59 16.72
N VAL A 171 15.09 -9.18 16.37
CA VAL A 171 13.78 -8.61 16.67
C VAL A 171 13.51 -8.71 18.17
N ILE A 172 13.42 -7.57 18.85
CA ILE A 172 13.12 -7.49 20.30
C ILE A 172 11.64 -7.22 20.58
N LYS A 173 10.92 -6.66 19.62
CA LYS A 173 9.47 -6.40 19.70
C LYS A 173 8.86 -6.57 18.30
N SER A 174 7.65 -7.10 18.23
CA SER A 174 6.92 -7.27 16.97
C SER A 174 5.42 -7.22 17.21
N SER A 175 4.68 -6.59 16.31
CA SER A 175 3.22 -6.49 16.33
C SER A 175 2.66 -6.34 14.92
N LEU A 176 1.35 -6.51 14.79
CA LEU A 176 0.60 -6.15 13.60
C LEU A 176 0.09 -4.73 13.76
N ASN A 177 0.43 -3.86 12.82
CA ASN A 177 -0.13 -2.51 12.74
C ASN A 177 -1.45 -2.51 11.93
N ILE A 178 -1.50 -3.32 10.86
CA ILE A 178 -2.70 -3.57 10.08
C ILE A 178 -2.86 -5.08 9.94
N ASP A 179 -4.09 -5.56 10.14
CA ASP A 179 -4.48 -6.95 9.94
C ASP A 179 -5.87 -7.01 9.27
N GLU A 180 -5.90 -7.09 7.93
CA GLU A 180 -7.15 -7.27 7.18
C GLU A 180 -7.65 -8.71 7.19
N ILE A 181 -6.76 -9.69 7.40
CA ILE A 181 -7.09 -11.13 7.36
C ILE A 181 -7.78 -11.56 8.66
N LYS A 182 -7.38 -10.98 9.79
CA LYS A 182 -7.97 -11.14 11.14
C LYS A 182 -8.03 -12.60 11.62
N ASP A 183 -7.04 -13.41 11.25
CA ASP A 183 -6.89 -14.79 11.75
C ASP A 183 -5.73 -14.88 12.75
N ALA A 184 -6.05 -15.15 14.02
CA ALA A 184 -5.05 -15.14 15.10
C ALA A 184 -3.90 -16.15 14.88
N LYS A 185 -4.18 -17.32 14.29
CA LYS A 185 -3.17 -18.35 14.02
C LYS A 185 -2.23 -17.94 12.90
N PHE A 186 -2.75 -17.33 11.85
CA PHE A 186 -1.97 -16.73 10.77
C PHE A 186 -1.09 -15.59 11.29
N SER A 187 -1.68 -14.66 12.03
CA SER A 187 -1.00 -13.54 12.67
C SER A 187 0.12 -13.99 13.60
N THR A 188 -0.11 -15.04 14.39
CA THR A 188 0.91 -15.66 15.24
C THR A 188 2.05 -16.26 14.41
N CYS A 189 1.74 -16.94 13.30
CA CYS A 189 2.74 -17.51 12.41
C CYS A 189 3.65 -16.41 11.82
N LEU A 190 3.07 -15.33 11.30
CA LEU A 190 3.83 -14.21 10.74
C LEU A 190 4.81 -13.60 11.76
N LEU A 191 4.33 -13.36 12.98
CA LEU A 191 5.16 -12.78 14.03
C LEU A 191 6.25 -13.75 14.51
N ALA A 192 5.97 -15.06 14.54
CA ALA A 192 6.97 -16.07 14.86
C ALA A 192 8.05 -16.15 13.78
N THR A 193 7.66 -16.16 12.50
CA THR A 193 8.60 -16.11 11.37
C THR A 193 9.48 -14.86 11.45
N LEU A 194 8.88 -13.68 11.64
CA LEU A 194 9.61 -12.42 11.76
C LEU A 194 10.62 -12.44 12.92
N LYS A 195 10.23 -12.95 14.09
CA LYS A 195 11.13 -13.06 15.26
C LYS A 195 12.31 -13.98 15.03
N SER A 196 12.20 -14.94 14.12
CA SER A 196 13.27 -15.89 13.80
C SER A 196 14.34 -15.32 12.88
N LEU A 197 14.04 -14.18 12.22
CA LEU A 197 14.94 -13.56 11.26
C LEU A 197 16.14 -12.88 11.95
N LYS A 198 17.27 -12.90 11.27
CA LYS A 198 18.45 -12.11 11.63
C LYS A 198 18.71 -11.08 10.55
N PHE A 199 18.81 -9.81 10.96
CA PHE A 199 19.10 -8.72 10.04
C PHE A 199 20.60 -8.43 10.02
N PRO A 200 21.17 -8.01 8.87
CA PRO A 200 22.57 -7.67 8.77
C PRO A 200 22.90 -6.43 9.62
N VAL A 201 24.15 -6.38 10.07
CA VAL A 201 24.70 -5.24 10.79
C VAL A 201 25.07 -4.17 9.76
N SER A 202 24.30 -3.09 9.71
CA SER A 202 24.64 -1.88 8.95
C SER A 202 25.35 -0.83 9.83
N ALA A 203 25.80 0.28 9.24
CA ALA A 203 26.56 1.34 9.91
C ALA A 203 25.88 1.91 11.17
N ASP A 204 24.55 1.82 11.27
CA ASP A 204 23.75 2.19 12.44
C ASP A 204 23.83 1.15 13.59
N ALA A 205 24.97 0.46 13.71
CA ALA A 205 25.19 -0.60 14.69
C ALA A 205 25.15 -0.01 16.11
N GLY A 206 24.30 -0.55 16.97
CA GLY A 206 24.15 -0.11 18.37
C GLY A 206 22.91 0.75 18.66
N MET A 207 22.14 1.13 17.63
CA MET A 207 20.84 1.77 17.80
C MET A 207 19.68 0.77 17.72
N THR A 208 18.57 1.14 18.35
CA THR A 208 17.30 0.41 18.25
C THR A 208 16.53 0.97 17.06
N LEU A 209 16.08 0.12 16.15
CA LEU A 209 15.40 0.54 14.91
C LEU A 209 13.99 -0.04 14.86
N GLU A 210 12.98 0.82 14.77
CA GLU A 210 11.60 0.40 14.51
C GLU A 210 11.32 0.39 13.00
N ILE A 211 10.80 -0.72 12.49
CA ILE A 211 10.62 -0.98 11.07
C ILE A 211 9.18 -1.38 10.85
N SER A 212 8.60 -0.88 9.76
CA SER A 212 7.29 -1.28 9.29
C SER A 212 7.40 -1.81 7.87
N HIS A 213 6.77 -2.95 7.59
CA HIS A 213 6.78 -3.54 6.26
C HIS A 213 5.39 -4.06 5.86
N PRO A 214 4.85 -3.61 4.72
CA PRO A 214 3.59 -4.10 4.20
C PRO A 214 3.75 -5.42 3.46
N PHE A 215 2.76 -6.30 3.61
CA PHE A 215 2.58 -7.52 2.86
C PHE A 215 1.21 -7.53 2.21
N GLU A 216 1.14 -8.04 0.99
CA GLU A 216 -0.11 -8.26 0.27
C GLU A 216 -0.28 -9.77 0.05
N PHE A 217 -1.29 -10.36 0.68
CA PHE A 217 -1.59 -11.79 0.54
C PHE A 217 -2.77 -11.99 -0.39
N ARG A 218 -2.57 -12.83 -1.42
CA ARG A 218 -3.56 -13.11 -2.46
C ARG A 218 -3.58 -14.59 -2.77
N ILE A 219 -4.76 -15.10 -3.14
CA ILE A 219 -4.87 -16.47 -3.66
C ILE A 219 -4.38 -16.43 -5.10
N VAL A 220 -3.24 -17.07 -5.35
CA VAL A 220 -2.74 -17.28 -6.72
C VAL A 220 -3.54 -18.46 -7.29
N LYS A 221 -4.30 -18.18 -8.36
CA LYS A 221 -5.05 -19.21 -9.11
C LYS A 221 -4.15 -19.86 -10.15
#